data_AF-A0A8I0AC86-F1
#
_entry.id   AF-A0A8I0AC86-F1
#
_cell.length_a   1.000
_cell.length_b   1.000
_cell.length_c   1.000
_cell.angle_alpha   90.00
_cell.angle_beta   90.00
_cell.angle_gamma   90.00
#
_symmetry.space_group_name_H-M   'P 1'
#
loop_
_entity.id
_entity.type
_entity.pdbx_description
1 polymer ?
#
loop_
_entity_poly.entity_id
_entity_poly.type
_entity_poly.pdbx_seq_one_letter_code
_entity_poly.pdbx_strand_id
1 'polypeptide(L)'
;MKVVVIGGGWSGCAAAITAKKAGAEVHIYEKTDLLLGLGNVGGIMRNNGRYTAAEELIALGGGDLINLTDVYCTHKNIDFPGHKHATLYDVNIIEGRVREYILSLDINLHLEKRVRDVEMEDHKIKRLLLSDESYVDGDVFIETTGTTGPMGNCLRYGNGCSMCVLRCPSFGPRISISERCGAFDIQGERSGDELGAMSGSCKLAKESLSEDIRKELNEKGVVVLKIPKEDVNYKKLGTKVCQQYALKEFAENIVLLDTGHAVWLNLQQLE
;
A
#
# COMPACT_ATOMS: atom_id res chain seq x y z
N MET A 1 24.60 -10.94 -12.05
CA MET A 1 23.28 -11.52 -11.77
C MET A 1 22.26 -10.41 -11.88
N LYS A 2 21.27 -10.59 -12.75
CA LYS A 2 20.18 -9.65 -13.00
C LYS A 2 18.94 -10.07 -12.21
N VAL A 3 18.54 -9.25 -11.25
CA VAL A 3 17.35 -9.42 -10.42
C VAL A 3 16.24 -8.52 -10.96
N VAL A 4 15.10 -9.13 -11.27
CA VAL A 4 13.90 -8.45 -11.77
C VAL A 4 12.84 -8.46 -10.69
N VAL A 5 12.47 -7.27 -10.21
CA VAL A 5 11.42 -7.06 -9.20
C VAL A 5 10.13 -6.65 -9.91
N ILE A 6 9.04 -7.36 -9.65
CA ILE A 6 7.75 -7.16 -10.30
C ILE A 6 6.79 -6.48 -9.32
N GLY A 7 6.56 -5.17 -9.51
CA GLY A 7 5.75 -4.32 -8.64
C GLY A 7 6.63 -3.46 -7.73
N GLY A 8 6.48 -2.14 -7.84
CA GLY A 8 7.24 -1.11 -7.14
C GLY A 8 6.60 -0.65 -5.82
N GLY A 9 5.86 -1.51 -5.13
CA GLY A 9 5.33 -1.22 -3.79
C GLY A 9 6.43 -1.15 -2.72
N TRP A 10 6.05 -1.00 -1.44
CA TRP A 10 7.00 -0.99 -0.32
C TRP A 10 7.92 -2.22 -0.30
N SER A 11 7.34 -3.41 -0.48
CA SER A 11 8.10 -4.67 -0.53
C SER A 11 9.02 -4.74 -1.75
N GLY A 12 8.56 -4.30 -2.92
CA GLY A 12 9.37 -4.28 -4.14
C GLY A 12 10.56 -3.33 -4.03
N CYS A 13 10.35 -2.12 -3.51
CA CYS A 13 11.42 -1.18 -3.24
C CYS A 13 12.43 -1.75 -2.23
N ALA A 14 11.96 -2.35 -1.13
CA ALA A 14 12.84 -2.95 -0.12
C ALA A 14 13.65 -4.13 -0.68
N ALA A 15 13.01 -5.00 -1.47
CA ALA A 15 13.66 -6.12 -2.14
C ALA A 15 14.73 -5.65 -3.14
N ALA A 16 14.41 -4.61 -3.92
CA ALA A 16 15.33 -4.03 -4.88
C ALA A 16 16.57 -3.42 -4.20
N ILE A 17 16.37 -2.63 -3.14
CA ILE A 17 17.46 -2.05 -2.34
C ILE A 17 18.35 -3.15 -1.78
N THR A 18 17.75 -4.20 -1.21
CA THR A 18 18.49 -5.31 -0.61
C THR A 18 19.29 -6.08 -1.66
N ALA A 19 18.69 -6.40 -2.80
CA ALA A 19 19.36 -7.06 -3.91
C ALA A 19 20.53 -6.21 -4.46
N LYS A 20 20.35 -4.89 -4.55
CA LYS A 20 21.40 -3.97 -4.98
C LYS A 20 22.55 -3.92 -3.99
N LYS A 21 22.27 -3.84 -2.69
CA LYS A 21 23.29 -3.91 -1.62
C LYS A 21 24.06 -5.23 -1.64
N ALA A 22 23.43 -6.32 -2.09
CA ALA A 22 24.08 -7.61 -2.31
C ALA A 22 24.90 -7.69 -3.61
N GLY A 23 24.98 -6.60 -4.39
CA GLY A 23 25.81 -6.51 -5.61
C GLY A 23 25.12 -6.95 -6.90
N ALA A 24 23.80 -7.13 -6.90
CA ALA A 24 23.07 -7.48 -8.12
C ALA A 24 22.84 -6.26 -9.04
N GLU A 25 22.68 -6.54 -10.34
CA GLU A 25 22.03 -5.61 -11.25
C GLU A 25 20.52 -5.73 -11.06
N VAL A 26 19.84 -4.62 -10.74
CA VAL A 26 18.44 -4.66 -10.31
C VAL A 26 17.56 -3.85 -11.24
N HIS A 27 16.41 -4.43 -11.60
CA HIS A 27 15.37 -3.80 -12.39
C HIS A 27 14.04 -3.88 -11.65
N ILE A 28 13.35 -2.75 -11.48
CA ILE A 28 11.97 -2.71 -10.97
C ILE A 28 11.04 -2.46 -12.14
N TYR A 29 10.03 -3.31 -12.31
CA TYR A 29 8.93 -3.11 -13.26
C TYR A 29 7.66 -2.79 -12.50
N GLU A 30 7.19 -1.55 -12.63
CA GLU A 30 5.99 -1.05 -11.96
C GLU A 30 4.93 -0.73 -13.01
N LYS A 31 3.69 -1.19 -12.76
CA LYS A 31 2.60 -1.03 -13.73
C LYS A 31 2.14 0.41 -13.85
N THR A 32 2.29 1.20 -12.79
CA THR A 32 1.87 2.60 -12.72
C THR A 32 3.03 3.56 -12.97
N ASP A 33 2.70 4.85 -13.03
CA ASP A 33 3.60 6.00 -13.06
C ASP A 33 4.20 6.34 -11.68
N LEU A 34 3.85 5.62 -10.60
CA LEU A 34 4.29 5.89 -9.23
C LEU A 34 4.77 4.62 -8.51
N LEU A 35 5.80 4.75 -7.67
CA LEU A 35 6.15 3.72 -6.69
C LEU A 35 5.17 3.72 -5.51
N LEU A 36 5.35 2.76 -4.59
CA LEU A 36 4.67 2.62 -3.29
C LEU A 36 3.19 2.20 -3.30
N GLY A 37 2.47 2.37 -4.41
CA GLY A 37 1.07 1.95 -4.53
C GLY A 37 0.17 2.57 -3.44
N LEU A 38 -0.47 1.74 -2.61
CA LEU A 38 -1.31 2.20 -1.49
C LEU A 38 -0.52 2.98 -0.41
N GLY A 39 0.81 2.92 -0.44
CA GLY A 39 1.68 3.79 0.36
C GLY A 39 1.44 5.28 0.12
N ASN A 40 0.95 5.66 -1.07
CA ASN A 40 0.63 7.06 -1.43
C ASN A 40 -0.72 7.55 -0.89
N VAL A 41 -1.34 6.75 0.00
CA VAL A 41 -2.65 6.99 0.58
C VAL A 41 -2.61 6.80 2.09
N GLY A 42 -2.06 5.68 2.57
CA GLY A 42 -2.20 5.27 3.97
C GLY A 42 -1.42 6.12 4.97
N GLY A 43 -0.14 6.40 4.69
CA GLY A 43 0.67 7.31 5.52
C GLY A 43 1.03 6.84 6.94
N ILE A 44 0.56 5.68 7.42
CA ILE A 44 0.74 5.27 8.83
C ILE A 44 1.89 4.27 8.97
N MET A 45 2.93 4.66 9.71
CA MET A 45 4.08 3.84 10.07
C MET A 45 4.26 3.77 11.60
N ARG A 46 5.09 2.83 12.08
CA ARG A 46 5.54 2.73 13.48
C ARG A 46 4.44 2.68 14.57
N ASN A 47 3.25 2.16 14.27
CA ASN A 47 2.21 1.94 15.28
C ASN A 47 2.15 0.49 15.77
N ASN A 48 1.99 0.29 17.07
CA ASN A 48 1.90 -1.04 17.71
C ASN A 48 2.98 -2.00 17.16
N GLY A 49 2.58 -3.18 16.66
CA GLY A 49 3.51 -4.18 16.09
C GLY A 49 4.28 -3.71 14.85
N ARG A 50 3.80 -2.68 14.10
CA ARG A 50 4.60 -2.09 13.02
C ARG A 50 5.84 -1.35 13.54
N TYR A 51 5.81 -0.91 14.80
CA TYR A 51 6.99 -0.36 15.46
C TYR A 51 8.06 -1.44 15.62
N THR A 52 7.69 -2.58 16.22
CA THR A 52 8.59 -3.72 16.40
C THR A 52 9.18 -4.18 15.06
N ALA A 53 8.34 -4.38 14.05
CA ALA A 53 8.80 -4.80 12.73
C ALA A 53 9.75 -3.77 12.09
N ALA A 54 9.53 -2.47 12.30
CA ALA A 54 10.43 -1.43 11.81
C ALA A 54 11.81 -1.51 12.48
N GLU A 55 11.86 -1.71 13.80
CA GLU A 55 13.12 -1.86 14.54
C GLU A 55 13.88 -3.14 14.14
N GLU A 56 13.17 -4.25 13.93
CA GLU A 56 13.75 -5.49 13.42
C GLU A 56 14.33 -5.30 12.02
N LEU A 57 13.61 -4.64 11.11
CA LEU A 57 14.10 -4.33 9.76
C LEU A 57 15.36 -3.47 9.80
N ILE A 58 15.40 -2.46 10.67
CA ILE A 58 16.59 -1.62 10.87
C ILE A 58 17.77 -2.47 11.35
N ALA A 59 17.56 -3.32 12.37
CA ALA A 59 18.60 -4.18 12.92
C ALA A 59 19.14 -5.18 11.88
N LEU A 60 18.29 -5.66 10.97
CA LEU A 60 18.65 -6.56 9.87
C LEU A 60 19.29 -5.84 8.66
N GLY A 61 19.44 -4.51 8.70
CA GLY A 61 20.06 -3.71 7.63
C GLY A 61 19.11 -3.28 6.51
N GLY A 62 17.80 -3.52 6.65
CA GLY A 62 16.72 -3.11 5.75
C GLY A 62 16.02 -1.81 6.14
N GLY A 63 16.69 -0.96 6.93
CA GLY A 63 16.10 0.25 7.53
C GLY A 63 15.91 1.44 6.58
N ASP A 64 16.35 1.37 5.32
CA ASP A 64 16.42 2.52 4.40
C ASP A 64 15.07 3.22 4.22
N LEU A 65 14.03 2.46 3.90
CA LEU A 65 12.69 2.99 3.68
C LEU A 65 12.05 3.47 4.98
N ILE A 66 12.34 2.82 6.11
CA ILE A 66 11.90 3.25 7.44
C ILE A 66 12.50 4.62 7.77
N ASN A 67 13.81 4.77 7.59
CA ASN A 67 14.53 6.02 7.83
C ASN A 67 14.00 7.14 6.93
N LEU A 68 13.68 6.86 5.66
CA LEU A 68 13.04 7.83 4.78
C LEU A 68 11.66 8.25 5.33
N THR A 69 10.81 7.31 5.74
CA THR A 69 9.51 7.67 6.33
C THR A 69 9.64 8.44 7.64
N ASP A 70 10.70 8.19 8.42
CA ASP A 70 10.99 8.91 9.67
C ASP A 70 11.47 10.35 9.44
N VAL A 71 12.17 10.59 8.33
CA VAL A 71 12.62 11.93 7.92
C VAL A 71 11.46 12.72 7.33
N TYR A 72 10.66 12.08 6.47
CA TYR A 72 9.57 12.71 5.72
C TYR A 72 8.21 12.52 6.40
N CYS A 73 8.21 12.55 7.74
CA CYS A 73 6.99 12.50 8.51
C CYS A 73 6.37 13.86 8.78
N THR A 74 5.04 13.91 8.78
CA THR A 74 4.26 15.06 9.24
C THR A 74 4.12 15.03 10.76
N HIS A 75 3.90 13.83 11.34
CA HIS A 75 3.65 13.67 12.78
C HIS A 75 4.38 12.44 13.34
N LYS A 76 4.82 12.53 14.59
CA LYS A 76 5.44 11.42 15.33
C LYS A 76 4.78 11.23 16.68
N ASN A 77 4.81 9.99 17.17
CA ASN A 77 4.34 9.63 18.50
C ASN A 77 2.88 10.05 18.77
N ILE A 78 2.01 9.84 17.78
CA ILE A 78 0.58 10.13 17.93
C ILE A 78 -0.19 8.90 18.35
N ASP A 79 -1.24 9.11 19.14
CA ASP A 79 -2.16 8.07 19.58
C ASP A 79 -3.54 8.30 18.96
N PHE A 80 -4.17 7.23 18.51
CA PHE A 80 -5.55 7.23 18.03
C PHE A 80 -6.22 5.89 18.41
N PRO A 81 -7.54 5.72 18.25
CA PRO A 81 -8.23 4.52 18.75
C PRO A 81 -7.56 3.21 18.33
N GLY A 82 -7.14 2.40 19.31
CA GLY A 82 -6.45 1.12 19.09
C GLY A 82 -4.98 1.22 18.66
N HIS A 83 -4.42 2.42 18.53
CA HIS A 83 -3.09 2.67 17.98
C HIS A 83 -2.26 3.60 18.84
N LYS A 84 -1.06 3.14 19.17
CA LYS A 84 -0.10 3.89 19.97
C LYS A 84 1.12 4.28 19.14
N HIS A 85 1.73 5.40 19.52
CA HIS A 85 3.05 5.87 19.05
C HIS A 85 3.20 5.91 17.53
N ALA A 86 2.11 6.16 16.81
CA ALA A 86 2.11 6.16 15.35
C ALA A 86 2.96 7.31 14.81
N THR A 87 3.60 7.05 13.68
CA THR A 87 4.29 8.05 12.86
C THR A 87 3.52 8.18 11.55
N LEU A 88 3.18 9.40 11.17
CA LEU A 88 2.47 9.68 9.92
C LEU A 88 3.43 10.29 8.92
N TYR A 89 3.68 9.59 7.81
CA TYR A 89 4.48 10.12 6.72
C TYR A 89 3.66 10.92 5.72
N ASP A 90 4.27 11.92 5.12
CA ASP A 90 3.61 12.75 4.11
C ASP A 90 3.55 11.99 2.78
N VAL A 91 2.34 11.60 2.39
CA VAL A 91 2.07 10.78 1.21
C VAL A 91 2.29 11.53 -0.11
N ASN A 92 2.39 12.86 -0.07
CA ASN A 92 2.60 13.68 -1.26
C ASN A 92 4.07 13.85 -1.62
N ILE A 93 4.98 13.62 -0.67
CA ILE A 93 6.43 13.77 -0.88
C ILE A 93 7.15 12.43 -0.88
N ILE A 94 6.67 11.45 -0.12
CA ILE A 94 7.43 10.22 0.16
C ILE A 94 7.76 9.42 -1.10
N GLU A 95 6.86 9.38 -2.09
CA GLU A 95 7.10 8.65 -3.34
C GLU A 95 8.30 9.22 -4.09
N GLY A 96 8.36 10.54 -4.23
CA GLY A 96 9.49 11.22 -4.87
C GLY A 96 10.80 10.94 -4.14
N ARG A 97 10.77 10.94 -2.80
CA ARG A 97 11.97 10.65 -1.97
C ARG A 97 12.44 9.21 -2.06
N VAL A 98 11.51 8.26 -2.08
CA VAL A 98 11.86 6.85 -2.29
C VAL A 98 12.38 6.64 -3.72
N ARG A 99 11.76 7.27 -4.72
CA ARG A 99 12.20 7.21 -6.12
C ARG A 99 13.61 7.78 -6.29
N GLU A 100 13.89 8.95 -5.74
CA GLU A 100 15.22 9.56 -5.70
C GLU A 100 16.24 8.59 -5.09
N TYR A 101 15.90 7.96 -3.97
CA TYR A 101 16.79 7.00 -3.32
C TYR A 101 17.05 5.76 -4.18
N ILE A 102 16.01 5.16 -4.75
CA ILE A 102 16.13 4.01 -5.67
C ILE A 102 17.06 4.34 -6.85
N LEU A 103 16.87 5.49 -7.48
CA LEU A 103 17.71 5.92 -8.61
C LEU A 103 19.16 6.20 -8.17
N SER A 104 19.36 6.77 -6.98
CA SER A 104 20.70 7.04 -6.45
C SER A 104 21.53 5.77 -6.18
N LEU A 105 20.88 4.62 -6.08
CA LEU A 105 21.50 3.31 -5.94
C LEU A 105 21.77 2.63 -7.29
N ASP A 106 21.62 3.33 -8.41
CA ASP A 106 21.71 2.77 -9.77
C ASP A 106 20.82 1.52 -9.94
N ILE A 107 19.58 1.60 -9.44
CA ILE A 107 18.54 0.60 -9.69
C ILE A 107 17.73 1.07 -10.90
N ASN A 108 17.58 0.19 -11.90
CA ASN A 108 16.87 0.51 -13.12
C ASN A 108 15.35 0.49 -12.88
N LEU A 109 14.72 1.66 -12.97
CA LEU A 109 13.27 1.81 -12.74
C LEU A 109 12.50 1.90 -14.06
N HIS A 110 11.56 0.96 -14.25
CA HIS A 110 10.69 0.88 -15.43
C HIS A 110 9.24 1.11 -15.00
N LEU A 111 8.80 2.37 -15.07
CA LEU A 111 7.41 2.77 -14.79
C LEU A 111 6.51 2.49 -16.00
N GLU A 112 5.22 2.40 -15.76
CA GLU A 112 4.19 2.11 -16.79
C GLU A 112 4.46 0.82 -17.56
N LYS A 113 5.19 -0.12 -16.96
CA LYS A 113 5.53 -1.42 -17.53
C LYS A 113 4.81 -2.51 -16.76
N ARG A 114 3.57 -2.79 -17.20
CA ARG A 114 2.76 -3.88 -16.64
C ARG A 114 3.23 -5.24 -17.17
N VAL A 115 3.67 -6.11 -16.28
CA VAL A 115 3.88 -7.53 -16.58
C VAL A 115 2.52 -8.22 -16.72
N ARG A 116 2.33 -8.99 -17.81
CA ARG A 116 1.08 -9.71 -18.09
C ARG A 116 1.23 -11.23 -17.99
N ASP A 117 2.41 -11.75 -18.29
CA ASP A 117 2.66 -13.20 -18.28
C ASP A 117 4.14 -13.52 -18.02
N VAL A 118 4.45 -14.82 -17.94
CA VAL A 118 5.81 -15.34 -17.83
C VAL A 118 6.02 -16.49 -18.80
N GLU A 119 7.23 -16.57 -19.34
CA GLU A 119 7.67 -17.76 -20.07
C GLU A 119 8.45 -18.66 -19.11
N MET A 120 7.99 -19.91 -19.04
CA MET A 120 8.58 -20.95 -18.21
C MET A 120 9.32 -21.96 -19.09
N GLU A 121 10.47 -22.42 -18.62
CA GLU A 121 11.09 -23.67 -19.08
C GLU A 121 11.19 -24.59 -17.86
N ASP A 122 10.51 -25.74 -17.92
CA ASP A 122 10.34 -26.66 -16.80
C ASP A 122 9.83 -25.93 -15.53
N HIS A 123 10.68 -25.83 -14.50
CA HIS A 123 10.38 -25.18 -13.22
C HIS A 123 11.11 -23.83 -13.06
N LYS A 124 11.57 -23.23 -14.17
CA LYS A 124 12.33 -21.97 -14.15
C LYS A 124 11.66 -20.91 -15.01
N ILE A 125 11.46 -19.73 -14.43
CA ILE A 125 11.07 -18.53 -15.17
C ILE A 125 12.25 -18.12 -16.06
N LYS A 126 12.01 -17.99 -17.37
CA LYS A 126 12.99 -17.51 -18.35
C LYS A 126 12.93 -16.01 -18.54
N ARG A 127 11.72 -15.50 -18.78
CA ARG A 127 11.47 -14.11 -19.11
C ARG A 127 10.05 -13.72 -18.75
N LEU A 128 9.85 -12.43 -18.54
CA LEU A 128 8.53 -11.83 -18.36
C LEU A 128 8.00 -11.36 -19.72
N LEU A 129 6.68 -11.45 -19.90
CA LEU A 129 5.96 -10.84 -21.00
C LEU A 129 5.25 -9.58 -20.49
N LEU A 130 5.56 -8.43 -21.08
CA LEU A 130 4.95 -7.15 -20.76
C LEU A 130 3.66 -6.92 -21.57
N SER A 131 2.85 -5.96 -21.14
CA SER A 131 1.59 -5.61 -21.82
C SER A 131 1.76 -4.97 -23.20
N ASP A 132 2.96 -4.51 -23.53
CA ASP A 132 3.33 -4.03 -24.87
C ASP A 132 3.92 -5.15 -25.75
N GLU A 133 3.75 -6.41 -25.33
CA GLU A 133 4.25 -7.63 -25.99
C GLU A 133 5.79 -7.74 -26.04
N SER A 134 6.51 -6.86 -25.34
CA SER A 134 7.96 -6.98 -25.17
C SER A 134 8.32 -7.99 -24.08
N TYR A 135 9.56 -8.51 -24.17
CA TYR A 135 10.10 -9.49 -23.23
C TYR A 135 11.17 -8.89 -22.33
N VAL A 136 11.25 -9.40 -21.10
CA VAL A 136 12.28 -9.04 -20.12
C VAL A 136 12.97 -10.29 -19.60
N ASP A 137 14.25 -10.44 -19.93
CA ASP A 137 15.09 -11.51 -19.39
C ASP A 137 15.62 -11.16 -18.00
N GLY A 138 15.87 -12.17 -17.18
CA GLY A 138 16.42 -12.05 -15.83
C GLY A 138 16.95 -13.38 -15.29
N ASP A 139 17.81 -13.32 -14.28
CA ASP A 139 18.32 -14.52 -13.60
C ASP A 139 17.43 -14.91 -12.41
N VAL A 140 16.89 -13.91 -11.71
CA VAL A 140 16.04 -14.04 -10.53
C VAL A 140 14.85 -13.11 -10.67
N PHE A 141 13.66 -13.59 -10.32
CA PHE A 141 12.42 -12.83 -10.38
C PHE A 141 11.80 -12.77 -8.98
N ILE A 142 11.44 -11.57 -8.52
CA ILE A 142 10.83 -11.32 -7.21
C ILE A 142 9.45 -10.72 -7.45
N GLU A 143 8.39 -11.48 -7.18
CA GLU A 143 7.02 -10.98 -7.28
C GLU A 143 6.63 -10.17 -6.04
N THR A 144 6.39 -8.88 -6.23
CA THR A 144 5.91 -7.93 -5.22
C THR A 144 4.70 -7.15 -5.74
N THR A 145 3.84 -7.80 -6.53
CA THR A 145 2.67 -7.21 -7.19
C THR A 145 1.56 -6.79 -6.21
N GLY A 146 1.66 -7.22 -4.95
CA GLY A 146 0.65 -7.01 -3.93
C GLY A 146 -0.60 -7.86 -4.17
N THR A 147 -1.64 -7.60 -3.38
CA THR A 147 -2.85 -8.45 -3.32
C THR A 147 -4.14 -7.70 -3.65
N THR A 148 -4.05 -6.43 -4.09
CA THR A 148 -5.26 -5.68 -4.44
C THR A 148 -5.86 -6.24 -5.73
N GLY A 149 -7.14 -6.62 -5.64
CA GLY A 149 -7.87 -7.22 -6.74
C GLY A 149 -8.02 -6.30 -7.96
N PRO A 150 -8.23 -6.87 -9.16
CA PRO A 150 -8.55 -6.11 -10.35
C PRO A 150 -9.91 -5.40 -10.23
N MET A 151 -10.21 -4.51 -11.18
CA MET A 151 -11.50 -3.82 -11.27
C MET A 151 -12.69 -4.80 -11.25
N GLY A 152 -12.54 -5.98 -11.86
CA GLY A 152 -13.56 -7.04 -11.82
C GLY A 152 -13.89 -7.51 -10.40
N ASN A 153 -12.90 -7.55 -9.50
CA ASN A 153 -13.14 -7.88 -8.09
C ASN A 153 -13.86 -6.73 -7.36
N CYS A 154 -13.55 -5.48 -7.68
CA CYS A 154 -14.27 -4.34 -7.13
C CYS A 154 -15.76 -4.36 -7.52
N LEU A 155 -16.07 -4.77 -8.76
CA LEU A 155 -17.45 -4.93 -9.25
C LEU A 155 -18.15 -6.15 -8.66
N ARG A 156 -17.44 -7.26 -8.49
CA ARG A 156 -18.03 -8.53 -8.03
C ARG A 156 -18.24 -8.58 -6.51
N TYR A 157 -17.28 -8.04 -5.74
CA TYR A 157 -17.21 -8.20 -4.29
C TYR A 157 -17.36 -6.89 -3.51
N GLY A 158 -17.41 -5.75 -4.20
CA GLY A 158 -17.59 -4.43 -3.60
C GLY A 158 -18.64 -3.61 -4.34
N ASN A 159 -18.58 -2.29 -4.19
CA ASN A 159 -19.56 -1.36 -4.75
C ASN A 159 -19.13 -0.78 -6.11
N GLY A 160 -18.25 -1.48 -6.82
CA GLY A 160 -17.65 -1.00 -8.07
C GLY A 160 -16.32 -0.25 -7.87
N CYS A 161 -15.84 0.37 -8.94
CA CYS A 161 -14.52 1.00 -8.99
C CYS A 161 -14.63 2.52 -8.84
N SER A 162 -14.06 3.06 -7.77
CA SER A 162 -13.92 4.51 -7.54
C SER A 162 -12.57 5.07 -8.00
N MET A 163 -11.81 4.30 -8.78
CA MET A 163 -10.47 4.65 -9.25
C MET A 163 -9.53 5.05 -8.10
N CYS A 164 -9.19 4.10 -7.23
CA CYS A 164 -8.17 4.30 -6.20
C CYS A 164 -6.79 4.60 -6.80
N VAL A 165 -5.79 4.86 -5.96
CA VAL A 165 -4.42 5.22 -6.40
C VAL A 165 -3.77 4.22 -7.36
N LEU A 166 -4.22 2.97 -7.38
CA LEU A 166 -3.74 1.94 -8.31
C LEU A 166 -4.20 2.16 -9.75
N ARG A 167 -5.21 3.00 -9.97
CA ARG A 167 -5.65 3.52 -11.28
C ARG A 167 -5.77 2.43 -12.36
N CYS A 168 -6.46 1.33 -12.01
CA CYS A 168 -6.66 0.19 -12.91
C CYS A 168 -7.28 0.57 -14.26
N PRO A 169 -8.20 1.54 -14.40
CA PRO A 169 -8.66 1.97 -15.72
C PRO A 169 -7.56 2.49 -16.65
N SER A 170 -6.50 3.08 -16.10
CA SER A 170 -5.37 3.63 -16.86
C SER A 170 -4.26 2.60 -17.06
N PHE A 171 -3.84 1.94 -15.99
CA PHE A 171 -2.67 1.05 -16.00
C PHE A 171 -3.03 -0.43 -16.07
N GLY A 172 -4.32 -0.75 -16.12
CA GLY A 172 -4.89 -2.10 -16.03
C GLY A 172 -4.68 -2.82 -14.69
N PRO A 173 -5.15 -4.08 -14.64
CA PRO A 173 -5.25 -4.86 -13.41
C PRO A 173 -3.90 -5.44 -12.95
N ARG A 174 -3.83 -5.81 -11.67
CA ARG A 174 -2.82 -6.74 -11.16
C ARG A 174 -3.09 -8.13 -11.75
N ILE A 175 -2.02 -8.84 -12.08
CA ILE A 175 -2.03 -10.24 -12.49
C ILE A 175 -1.15 -11.00 -11.50
N SER A 176 -1.59 -12.17 -11.05
CA SER A 176 -0.74 -13.04 -10.23
C SER A 176 0.33 -13.67 -11.10
N ILE A 177 1.59 -13.33 -10.85
CA ILE A 177 2.71 -13.97 -11.55
C ILE A 177 2.90 -15.39 -11.03
N SER A 178 2.67 -15.61 -9.74
CA SER A 178 2.63 -16.93 -9.12
C SER A 178 1.62 -17.85 -9.79
N GLU A 179 0.40 -17.38 -10.09
CA GLU A 179 -0.58 -18.19 -10.85
C GLU A 179 -0.14 -18.44 -12.29
N ARG A 180 0.51 -17.47 -12.94
CA ARG A 180 1.10 -17.70 -14.28
C ARG A 180 2.21 -18.73 -14.27
N CYS A 181 2.88 -18.93 -13.13
CA CYS A 181 3.86 -20.00 -12.91
C CYS A 181 3.21 -21.34 -12.54
N GLY A 182 1.88 -21.43 -12.45
CA GLY A 182 1.15 -22.65 -12.04
C GLY A 182 1.02 -22.85 -10.53
N ALA A 183 1.38 -21.86 -9.72
CA ALA A 183 1.07 -21.85 -8.29
C ALA A 183 -0.34 -21.28 -8.02
N PHE A 184 -0.79 -21.29 -6.77
CA PHE A 184 -2.07 -20.70 -6.38
C PHE A 184 -1.86 -19.60 -5.35
N ASP A 185 -2.51 -18.45 -5.54
CA ASP A 185 -2.55 -17.40 -4.53
C ASP A 185 -3.39 -17.87 -3.34
N ILE A 186 -2.91 -17.62 -2.12
CA ILE A 186 -3.71 -17.84 -0.91
C ILE A 186 -4.81 -16.78 -0.86
N GLN A 187 -6.05 -17.23 -0.75
CA GLN A 187 -7.20 -16.34 -0.70
C GLN A 187 -7.57 -16.01 0.75
N GLY A 188 -7.74 -14.72 1.04
CA GLY A 188 -8.29 -14.28 2.31
C GLY A 188 -9.81 -14.44 2.32
N GLU A 189 -10.35 -14.93 3.43
CA GLU A 189 -11.79 -15.15 3.63
C GLU A 189 -12.33 -14.27 4.77
N ARG A 190 -13.58 -13.83 4.65
CA ARG A 190 -14.37 -13.19 5.70
C ARG A 190 -15.32 -14.21 6.35
N SER A 191 -15.94 -13.82 7.46
CA SER A 191 -16.95 -14.63 8.12
C SER A 191 -18.04 -15.09 7.15
N GLY A 192 -18.32 -16.39 7.11
CA GLY A 192 -19.31 -16.98 6.20
C GLY A 192 -18.76 -17.38 4.83
N ASP A 193 -17.46 -17.71 4.75
CA ASP A 193 -16.77 -18.20 3.54
C ASP A 193 -16.80 -17.22 2.34
N GLU A 194 -16.98 -15.92 2.63
CA GLU A 194 -16.95 -14.87 1.61
C GLU A 194 -15.50 -14.50 1.24
N LEU A 195 -15.19 -14.54 -0.05
CA LEU A 195 -13.85 -14.20 -0.53
C LEU A 195 -13.53 -12.70 -0.39
N GLY A 196 -12.25 -12.46 -0.08
CA GLY A 196 -11.65 -11.14 0.00
C GLY A 196 -12.11 -10.33 1.21
N ALA A 197 -11.58 -9.12 1.34
CA ALA A 197 -11.98 -8.18 2.38
C ALA A 197 -11.89 -6.75 1.87
N MET A 198 -12.71 -5.85 2.43
CA MET A 198 -12.78 -4.46 1.99
C MET A 198 -12.05 -3.53 2.96
N SER A 199 -11.23 -2.65 2.41
CA SER A 199 -10.78 -1.44 3.10
C SER A 199 -11.85 -0.37 2.92
N GLY A 200 -11.98 0.52 3.90
CA GLY A 200 -12.77 1.74 3.71
C GLY A 200 -12.13 2.93 4.36
N SER A 201 -10.86 3.12 4.10
CA SER A 201 -10.25 4.42 4.27
C SER A 201 -10.50 5.27 3.02
N CYS A 202 -10.79 6.56 3.21
CA CYS A 202 -10.83 7.55 2.12
C CYS A 202 -9.69 8.54 2.29
N LYS A 203 -9.16 9.05 1.18
CA LYS A 203 -8.23 10.18 1.17
C LYS A 203 -9.01 11.43 0.83
N LEU A 204 -9.01 12.39 1.74
CA LEU A 204 -9.65 13.69 1.57
C LEU A 204 -8.57 14.74 1.31
N ALA A 205 -8.89 15.72 0.44
CA ALA A 205 -8.11 16.94 0.38
C ALA A 205 -8.19 17.62 1.74
N LYS A 206 -7.05 17.90 2.39
CA LYS A 206 -7.06 18.48 3.74
C LYS A 206 -7.70 19.87 3.70
N GLU A 207 -7.55 20.55 2.58
CA GLU A 207 -8.06 21.89 2.29
C GLU A 207 -9.58 21.94 2.20
N SER A 208 -10.26 20.82 1.92
CA SER A 208 -11.72 20.75 1.88
C SER A 208 -12.37 20.62 3.26
N LEU A 209 -11.57 20.48 4.32
CA LEU A 209 -12.05 20.42 5.70
C LEU A 209 -12.20 21.82 6.29
N SER A 210 -13.04 21.96 7.33
CA SER A 210 -13.20 23.23 8.04
C SER A 210 -11.88 23.70 8.66
N GLU A 211 -11.75 25.01 8.87
CA GLU A 211 -10.53 25.62 9.42
C GLU A 211 -10.16 25.02 10.79
N ASP A 212 -11.14 24.81 11.67
CA ASP A 212 -10.92 24.22 12.99
C ASP A 212 -10.36 22.80 12.91
N ILE A 213 -10.91 21.94 12.04
CA ILE A 213 -10.43 20.56 11.85
C ILE A 213 -9.01 20.57 11.28
N ARG A 214 -8.75 21.44 10.30
CA ARG A 214 -7.42 21.57 9.69
C ARG A 214 -6.38 22.01 10.71
N LYS A 215 -6.72 22.98 11.56
CA LYS A 215 -5.84 23.45 12.62
C LYS A 215 -5.52 22.34 13.61
N GLU A 216 -6.53 21.61 14.07
CA GLU A 216 -6.32 20.50 15.01
C GLU A 216 -5.50 19.36 14.38
N LEU A 217 -5.76 19.01 13.12
CA LEU A 217 -4.94 18.03 12.39
C LEU A 217 -3.48 18.46 12.27
N ASN A 218 -3.22 19.72 11.94
CA ASN A 218 -1.85 20.23 11.82
C ASN A 218 -1.12 20.29 13.17
N GLU A 219 -1.83 20.49 14.28
CA GLU A 219 -1.25 20.57 15.62
C GLU A 219 -1.05 19.18 16.24
N LYS A 220 -1.98 18.26 16.05
CA LYS A 220 -2.03 16.97 16.76
C LYS A 220 -1.80 15.74 15.89
N GLY A 221 -1.91 15.88 14.56
CA GLY A 221 -1.86 14.78 13.61
C GLY A 221 -3.12 13.92 13.54
N VAL A 222 -4.08 14.12 14.45
CA VAL A 222 -5.32 13.33 14.54
C VAL A 222 -6.49 14.19 15.01
N VAL A 223 -7.66 13.93 14.44
CA VAL A 223 -8.96 14.42 14.93
C VAL A 223 -9.92 13.24 15.02
N VAL A 224 -10.65 13.16 16.14
CA VAL A 224 -11.67 12.11 16.36
C VAL A 224 -13.03 12.79 16.51
N LEU A 225 -13.90 12.59 15.52
CA LEU A 225 -15.23 13.19 15.47
C LEU A 225 -16.28 12.13 15.78
N LYS A 226 -17.19 12.43 16.70
CA LYS A 226 -18.30 11.52 17.03
C LYS A 226 -19.32 11.49 15.90
N ILE A 227 -19.78 10.29 15.59
CA ILE A 227 -20.89 10.06 14.67
C ILE A 227 -22.21 10.19 15.46
N PRO A 228 -23.28 10.78 14.86
CA PRO A 228 -24.61 10.74 15.45
C PRO A 228 -25.05 9.31 15.78
N LYS A 229 -25.75 9.11 16.90
CA LYS A 229 -26.05 7.76 17.41
C LYS A 229 -26.89 6.94 16.41
N GLU A 230 -27.76 7.63 15.68
CA GLU A 230 -28.62 7.11 14.63
C GLU A 230 -27.84 6.54 13.42
N ASP A 231 -26.63 7.04 13.17
CA ASP A 231 -25.78 6.63 12.05
C ASP A 231 -24.79 5.51 12.44
N VAL A 232 -24.69 5.18 13.74
CA VAL A 232 -23.79 4.13 14.24
C VAL A 232 -24.29 2.75 13.81
N ASN A 233 -23.50 2.09 12.96
CA ASN A 233 -23.75 0.73 12.50
C ASN A 233 -22.58 -0.21 12.87
N TYR A 234 -22.79 -1.01 13.91
CA TYR A 234 -21.81 -2.00 14.38
C TYR A 234 -21.60 -3.17 13.41
N LYS A 235 -22.59 -3.52 12.58
CA LYS A 235 -22.48 -4.65 11.64
C LYS A 235 -21.37 -4.45 10.61
N LYS A 236 -21.09 -3.18 10.24
CA LYS A 236 -20.02 -2.82 9.30
C LYS A 236 -18.61 -3.07 9.85
N LEU A 237 -18.42 -3.35 11.15
CA LEU A 237 -17.10 -3.75 11.66
C LEU A 237 -16.66 -5.11 11.12
N GLY A 238 -17.61 -6.03 10.88
CA GLY A 238 -17.32 -7.37 10.37
C GLY A 238 -16.84 -7.42 8.92
N THR A 239 -17.02 -6.35 8.15
CA THR A 239 -16.57 -6.28 6.73
C THR A 239 -15.16 -5.74 6.56
N LYS A 240 -14.55 -5.22 7.64
CA LYS A 240 -13.23 -4.59 7.58
C LYS A 240 -12.13 -5.61 7.34
N VAL A 241 -11.29 -5.34 6.34
CA VAL A 241 -10.04 -6.10 6.12
C VAL A 241 -9.06 -5.95 7.28
N CYS A 242 -8.93 -4.74 7.81
CA CYS A 242 -7.99 -4.44 8.89
C CYS A 242 -8.63 -4.72 10.24
N GLN A 243 -8.28 -5.86 10.86
CA GLN A 243 -8.78 -6.24 12.18
C GLN A 243 -8.47 -5.18 13.24
N GLN A 244 -7.34 -4.47 13.14
CA GLN A 244 -7.01 -3.36 14.05
C GLN A 244 -8.02 -2.20 14.02
N TYR A 245 -8.82 -2.07 12.95
CA TYR A 245 -9.83 -1.02 12.81
C TYR A 245 -11.26 -1.55 13.04
N ALA A 246 -11.41 -2.84 13.39
CA ALA A 246 -12.68 -3.48 13.71
C ALA A 246 -13.07 -3.29 15.19
N LEU A 247 -12.79 -2.09 15.73
CA LEU A 247 -13.10 -1.71 17.11
C LEU A 247 -14.36 -0.83 17.16
N LYS A 248 -15.04 -0.85 18.31
CA LYS A 248 -16.25 -0.05 18.57
C LYS A 248 -16.03 1.44 18.28
N GLU A 249 -14.85 1.95 18.60
CA GLU A 249 -14.47 3.34 18.38
C GLU A 249 -14.54 3.74 16.90
N PHE A 250 -14.24 2.82 15.97
CA PHE A 250 -14.35 3.06 14.53
C PHE A 250 -15.77 2.84 13.99
N ALA A 251 -16.71 2.40 14.84
CA ALA A 251 -18.14 2.47 14.55
C ALA A 251 -18.79 3.71 15.17
N GLU A 252 -18.22 4.29 16.23
CA GLU A 252 -18.81 5.46 16.89
C GLU A 252 -18.16 6.78 16.46
N ASN A 253 -17.01 6.73 15.78
CA ASN A 253 -16.23 7.91 15.44
C ASN A 253 -15.66 7.85 14.02
N ILE A 254 -15.55 9.03 13.41
CA ILE A 254 -14.66 9.30 12.29
C ILE A 254 -13.29 9.64 12.85
N VAL A 255 -12.26 8.90 12.43
CA VAL A 255 -10.86 9.22 12.75
C VAL A 255 -10.21 9.82 11.51
N LEU A 256 -9.76 11.07 11.62
CA LEU A 256 -8.98 11.76 10.59
C LEU A 256 -7.51 11.77 11.01
N LEU A 257 -6.62 11.43 10.08
CA LEU A 257 -5.17 11.46 10.29
C LEU A 257 -4.49 12.36 9.26
N ASP A 258 -3.55 13.19 9.71
CA ASP A 258 -2.78 14.07 8.82
C ASP A 258 -1.53 13.38 8.28
N THR A 259 -1.57 13.06 7.00
CA THR A 259 -0.49 12.39 6.25
C THR A 259 -0.01 13.30 5.11
N GLY A 260 -0.11 14.61 5.28
CA GLY A 260 -0.05 15.61 4.20
C GLY A 260 -1.42 15.84 3.55
N HIS A 261 -2.21 14.77 3.42
CA HIS A 261 -3.66 14.82 3.23
C HIS A 261 -4.39 14.33 4.49
N ALA A 262 -5.72 14.41 4.50
CA ALA A 262 -6.52 13.83 5.57
C ALA A 262 -6.97 12.41 5.19
N VAL A 263 -6.45 11.41 5.90
CA VAL A 263 -6.95 10.03 5.80
C VAL A 263 -8.16 9.89 6.70
N TRP A 264 -9.28 9.56 6.12
CA TRP A 264 -10.54 9.29 6.79
C TRP A 264 -10.68 7.79 7.04
N LEU A 265 -10.77 7.40 8.31
CA LEU A 265 -10.87 6.01 8.75
C LEU A 265 -12.24 5.76 9.38
N ASN A 266 -13.24 5.45 8.56
CA ASN A 266 -14.54 4.96 8.98
C ASN A 266 -15.22 4.27 7.78
N LEU A 267 -16.18 3.36 7.94
CA LEU A 267 -16.84 2.67 6.80
C LEU A 267 -18.35 2.91 6.75
N GLN A 268 -18.88 3.69 7.68
CA GLN A 268 -20.30 3.71 7.97
C GLN A 268 -21.13 4.45 6.94
N GLN A 269 -20.58 5.47 6.29
CA GLN A 269 -21.35 6.39 5.44
C GLN A 269 -21.23 6.18 3.93
N LEU A 270 -20.53 5.13 3.48
CA LEU A 270 -20.50 4.76 2.06
C LEU A 270 -21.49 3.61 1.86
N GLU A 271 -22.56 3.87 1.13
CA GLU A 271 -23.45 2.87 0.51
C GLU A 271 -22.93 2.50 -0.87
#